data_AF-A0A419HUH1-F1
#
_entry.id   AF-A0A419HUH1-F1
#
_cell.length_a   1.000
_cell.length_b   1.000
_cell.length_c   1.000
_cell.angle_alpha   90.00
_cell.angle_beta   90.00
_cell.angle_gamma   90.00
#
_symmetry.space_group_name_H-M   'P 1'
#
loop_
_entity.id
_entity.type
_entity.pdbx_description
1 polymer ?
#
loop_
_entity_poly.entity_id
_entity_poly.type
_entity_poly.pdbx_seq_one_letter_code
_entity_poly.pdbx_strand_id
1 'polypeptide(L)'
;MRDAAILQRRFQQLTTNIEDFIHGKPEVVKLAVVCLLAQGHLLIEDVPGVAKTSLAKAIARSIAGATVKRIQFTPDLLPSDVTGVQVYDQSTGGFEFRQGPVFTNILLGDEINRASPKTQSALLEVMSEYQVTVDGEPLGVPYPFLCVATQNPVEYQGTYALPEAQLDRFMMRINIGYPENLEDEVRILADGVARRKPEELKSVMELDDLRLMIQAVQGLHIAPELQNYIATIVRSTRSHNDVRLGASPRGGIALAAAAQAYAAGSGRPYVLADDVKAVAVPVLNHRLLLTAEARVQQQTPESIVREILKTTPVPRQPMDS
;
A
#
# COMPACT_ATOMS: atom_id res chain seq x y z
N MET A 1 9.77 23.31 11.15
CA MET A 1 9.68 22.70 12.50
C MET A 1 8.23 22.61 13.02
N ARG A 2 7.43 23.69 13.02
CA ARG A 2 6.00 23.61 13.42
C ARG A 2 5.18 22.63 12.57
N ASP A 3 5.36 22.63 11.26
CA ASP A 3 4.58 21.77 10.36
C ASP A 3 4.90 20.28 10.53
N ALA A 4 6.18 19.95 10.80
CA ALA A 4 6.62 18.57 11.06
C ALA A 4 6.01 18.02 12.37
N ALA A 5 5.90 18.86 13.42
CA ALA A 5 5.28 18.46 14.67
C ALA A 5 3.76 18.26 14.55
N ILE A 6 3.08 19.08 13.74
CA ILE A 6 1.65 18.91 13.43
C ILE A 6 1.44 17.61 12.67
N LEU A 7 2.25 17.35 11.64
CA LEU A 7 2.16 16.14 10.84
C LEU A 7 2.41 14.89 11.69
N GLN A 8 3.43 14.88 12.53
CA GLN A 8 3.70 13.79 13.47
C GLN A 8 2.49 13.52 14.37
N ARG A 9 1.90 14.57 14.95
CA ARG A 9 0.73 14.42 15.82
C ARG A 9 -0.46 13.83 15.05
N ARG A 10 -0.76 14.33 13.85
CA ARG A 10 -1.84 13.80 13.01
C ARG A 10 -1.58 12.34 12.58
N PHE A 11 -0.33 12.00 12.26
CA PHE A 11 0.10 10.65 11.95
C PHE A 11 -0.13 9.70 13.14
N GLN A 12 0.28 10.12 14.35
CA GLN A 12 0.05 9.36 15.59
C GLN A 12 -1.45 9.21 15.88
N GLN A 13 -2.24 10.28 15.73
CA GLN A 13 -3.69 10.20 15.92
C GLN A 13 -4.33 9.16 14.98
N LEU A 14 -3.95 9.17 13.70
CA LEU A 14 -4.47 8.22 12.73
C LEU A 14 -4.06 6.78 13.05
N THR A 15 -2.77 6.55 13.30
CA THR A 15 -2.25 5.20 13.63
C THR A 15 -2.83 4.66 14.92
N THR A 16 -2.88 5.44 16.01
CA THR A 16 -3.50 5.05 17.28
C THR A 16 -4.99 4.73 17.13
N ASN A 17 -5.73 5.49 16.33
CA ASN A 17 -7.15 5.21 16.10
C ASN A 17 -7.38 3.90 15.33
N ILE A 18 -6.48 3.56 14.41
CA ILE A 18 -6.53 2.27 13.70
C ILE A 18 -6.15 1.12 14.64
N GLU A 19 -5.13 1.32 15.47
CA GLU A 19 -4.65 0.34 16.48
C GLU A 19 -5.68 0.06 17.58
N ASP A 20 -6.64 0.94 17.80
CA ASP A 20 -7.77 0.69 18.72
C ASP A 20 -8.66 -0.49 18.25
N PHE A 21 -8.63 -0.82 16.96
CA PHE A 21 -9.30 -2.00 16.39
C PHE A 21 -8.31 -3.07 15.90
N ILE A 22 -7.12 -2.67 15.44
CA ILE A 22 -6.10 -3.58 14.91
C ILE A 22 -5.07 -3.87 16.01
N HIS A 23 -5.33 -4.92 16.79
CA HIS A 23 -4.49 -5.31 17.93
C HIS A 23 -3.17 -5.96 17.51
N GLY A 24 -2.09 -5.66 18.23
CA GLY A 24 -0.79 -6.32 18.08
C GLY A 24 -0.03 -6.09 16.79
N LYS A 25 -0.43 -5.11 15.96
CA LYS A 25 0.16 -4.90 14.62
C LYS A 25 0.56 -3.44 14.34
N PRO A 26 1.30 -2.75 15.24
CA PRO A 26 1.64 -1.33 15.06
C PRO A 26 2.45 -1.07 13.79
N GLU A 27 3.40 -1.95 13.44
CA GLU A 27 4.22 -1.78 12.23
C GLU A 27 3.40 -1.94 10.94
N VAL A 28 2.41 -2.84 10.91
CA VAL A 28 1.49 -3.00 9.77
C VAL A 28 0.66 -1.73 9.58
N VAL A 29 0.10 -1.20 10.67
CA VAL A 29 -0.70 0.02 10.66
C VAL A 29 0.16 1.20 10.20
N LYS A 30 1.36 1.34 10.76
CA LYS A 30 2.32 2.37 10.38
C LYS A 30 2.66 2.30 8.89
N LEU A 31 2.99 1.13 8.36
CA LEU A 31 3.31 0.94 6.94
C LEU A 31 2.11 1.24 6.03
N ALA A 32 0.89 0.88 6.44
CA ALA A 32 -0.32 1.20 5.69
C ALA A 32 -0.58 2.72 5.63
N VAL A 33 -0.38 3.44 6.74
CA VAL A 33 -0.49 4.91 6.76
C VAL A 33 0.65 5.58 5.97
N VAL A 34 1.87 5.05 6.05
CA VAL A 34 3.00 5.50 5.20
C VAL A 34 2.67 5.33 3.72
N CYS A 35 2.12 4.17 3.33
CA CYS A 35 1.70 3.91 1.96
C CYS A 35 0.61 4.90 1.51
N LEU A 36 -0.39 5.17 2.35
CA LEU A 36 -1.43 6.18 2.07
C LEU A 36 -0.84 7.58 1.85
N LEU A 37 0.05 8.03 2.74
CA LEU A 37 0.64 9.37 2.66
C LEU A 37 1.62 9.53 1.50
N ALA A 38 2.30 8.44 1.11
CA ALA A 38 3.15 8.39 -0.06
C ALA A 38 2.35 8.28 -1.38
N GLN A 39 1.01 8.24 -1.31
CA GLN A 39 0.13 7.97 -2.46
C GLN A 39 0.49 6.67 -3.18
N GLY A 40 0.71 5.62 -2.39
CA GLY A 40 0.95 4.27 -2.86
C GLY A 40 -0.27 3.38 -2.79
N HIS A 41 -0.08 2.14 -3.23
CA HIS A 41 -1.06 1.06 -3.07
C HIS A 41 -0.44 -0.11 -2.33
N LEU A 42 -1.28 -0.81 -1.58
CA LEU A 42 -0.86 -1.86 -0.66
C LEU A 42 -1.32 -3.22 -1.17
N LEU A 43 -0.39 -4.16 -1.25
CA LEU A 43 -0.67 -5.57 -1.48
C LEU A 43 -0.48 -6.34 -0.17
N ILE A 44 -1.49 -7.08 0.27
CA ILE A 44 -1.45 -7.89 1.48
C ILE A 44 -1.47 -9.36 1.08
N GLU A 45 -0.34 -10.03 1.28
CA GLU A 45 -0.20 -11.48 1.11
C GLU A 45 -0.37 -12.16 2.47
N ASP A 46 -1.46 -12.91 2.64
CA ASP A 46 -1.69 -13.58 3.92
C ASP A 46 -2.71 -14.71 3.83
N VAL A 47 -2.80 -15.49 4.90
CA VAL A 47 -3.83 -16.51 5.08
C VAL A 47 -5.23 -15.91 5.28
N PRO A 48 -6.30 -16.67 5.05
CA PRO A 48 -7.66 -16.24 5.39
C PRO A 48 -7.81 -15.96 6.89
N GLY A 49 -8.73 -15.05 7.25
CA GLY A 49 -9.11 -14.80 8.65
C GLY A 49 -8.24 -13.78 9.41
N VAL A 50 -7.22 -13.19 8.76
CA VAL A 50 -6.46 -12.07 9.33
C VAL A 50 -7.10 -10.70 9.01
N ALA A 51 -6.74 -9.67 9.79
CA ALA A 51 -7.40 -8.36 9.85
C ALA A 51 -7.27 -7.45 8.59
N LYS A 52 -7.15 -7.99 7.37
CA LYS A 52 -6.94 -7.24 6.12
C LYS A 52 -8.10 -6.29 5.81
N THR A 53 -9.32 -6.85 5.78
CA THR A 53 -10.55 -6.09 5.57
C THR A 53 -10.75 -5.07 6.68
N SER A 54 -10.43 -5.45 7.92
CA SER A 54 -10.53 -4.58 9.09
C SER A 54 -9.58 -3.39 8.99
N LEU A 55 -8.34 -3.59 8.52
CA LEU A 55 -7.35 -2.53 8.35
C LEU A 55 -7.83 -1.47 7.35
N ALA A 56 -8.25 -1.88 6.15
CA ALA A 56 -8.73 -0.94 5.13
C ALA A 56 -9.95 -0.14 5.62
N LYS A 57 -10.89 -0.80 6.29
CA LYS A 57 -12.06 -0.13 6.87
C LYS A 57 -11.70 0.79 8.03
N ALA A 58 -10.77 0.38 8.90
CA ALA A 58 -10.32 1.19 10.02
C ALA A 58 -9.63 2.47 9.56
N ILE A 59 -8.79 2.41 8.51
CA ILE A 59 -8.22 3.59 7.87
C ILE A 59 -9.35 4.52 7.37
N ALA A 60 -10.31 3.98 6.61
CA ALA A 60 -11.41 4.78 6.07
C ALA A 60 -12.25 5.45 7.17
N ARG A 61 -12.55 4.72 8.24
CA ARG A 61 -13.39 5.23 9.34
C ARG A 61 -12.66 6.24 10.22
N SER A 62 -11.34 6.18 10.26
CA SER A 62 -10.51 7.16 10.96
C SER A 62 -10.51 8.54 10.27
N ILE A 63 -10.94 8.63 9.01
CA ILE A 63 -10.95 9.85 8.20
C ILE A 63 -12.39 10.22 7.84
N ALA A 64 -12.91 11.30 8.42
CA ALA A 64 -14.22 11.82 8.07
C ALA A 64 -14.26 12.26 6.59
N GLY A 65 -15.36 11.94 5.92
CA GLY A 65 -15.55 12.18 4.48
C GLY A 65 -14.86 11.17 3.57
N ALA A 66 -14.00 10.29 4.06
CA ALA A 66 -13.43 9.21 3.26
C ALA A 66 -14.49 8.15 2.93
N THR A 67 -14.55 7.77 1.65
CA THR A 67 -15.40 6.67 1.20
C THR A 67 -14.61 5.38 1.13
N VAL A 68 -15.30 4.25 1.33
CA VAL A 68 -14.73 2.91 1.16
C VAL A 68 -15.66 2.05 0.31
N LYS A 69 -15.09 1.36 -0.67
CA LYS A 69 -15.78 0.33 -1.45
C LYS A 69 -14.96 -0.95 -1.45
N ARG A 70 -15.66 -2.08 -1.61
CA ARG A 70 -15.06 -3.42 -1.62
C ARG A 70 -15.41 -4.13 -2.92
N ILE A 71 -14.43 -4.79 -3.52
CA ILE A 71 -14.56 -5.71 -4.64
C ILE A 71 -14.07 -7.06 -4.18
N GLN A 72 -14.88 -8.09 -4.39
CA GLN A 72 -14.41 -9.46 -4.35
C GLN A 72 -14.03 -9.85 -5.78
N PHE A 73 -12.77 -10.15 -6.02
CA PHE A 73 -12.35 -10.61 -7.33
C PHE A 73 -12.74 -12.07 -7.52
N THR A 74 -13.47 -12.33 -8.60
CA THR A 74 -13.94 -13.65 -9.02
C THR A 74 -13.59 -13.89 -10.49
N PRO A 75 -13.57 -15.15 -10.96
CA PRO A 75 -13.20 -15.46 -12.34
C PRO A 75 -14.11 -14.83 -13.40
N ASP A 76 -15.36 -14.55 -13.05
CA ASP A 76 -16.41 -13.97 -13.87
C ASP A 76 -16.49 -12.44 -13.80
N LEU A 77 -15.77 -11.80 -12.87
CA LEU A 77 -15.77 -10.35 -12.72
C LEU A 77 -15.24 -9.67 -13.98
N LEU A 78 -16.02 -8.75 -14.55
CA LEU A 78 -15.65 -8.01 -15.75
C LEU A 78 -14.88 -6.73 -15.43
N PRO A 79 -14.06 -6.21 -16.35
CA PRO A 79 -13.44 -4.90 -16.21
C PRO A 79 -14.43 -3.77 -15.88
N SER A 80 -15.61 -3.79 -16.49
CA SER A 80 -16.68 -2.81 -16.25
C SER A 80 -17.27 -2.88 -14.84
N ASP A 81 -17.19 -4.04 -14.18
CA ASP A 81 -17.63 -4.17 -12.78
C ASP A 81 -16.66 -3.48 -11.82
N VAL A 82 -15.44 -3.19 -12.28
CA VAL A 82 -14.41 -2.45 -11.54
C VAL A 82 -14.48 -0.96 -11.88
N THR A 83 -14.46 -0.61 -13.16
CA THR A 83 -14.36 0.78 -13.64
C THR A 83 -15.71 1.48 -13.74
N GLY A 84 -16.79 0.75 -14.04
CA GLY A 84 -18.12 1.29 -14.28
C GLY A 84 -18.64 0.94 -15.68
N VAL A 85 -19.91 1.25 -15.93
CA VAL A 85 -20.60 0.92 -17.17
C VAL A 85 -21.55 2.04 -17.60
N GLN A 86 -21.65 2.26 -18.91
CA GLN A 86 -22.67 3.11 -19.49
C GLN A 86 -24.01 2.35 -19.54
N VAL A 87 -25.03 2.89 -18.88
CA VAL A 87 -26.38 2.32 -18.86
C VAL A 87 -27.33 3.24 -19.60
N TYR A 88 -28.09 2.69 -20.55
CA TYR A 88 -29.14 3.45 -21.21
C TYR A 88 -30.31 3.70 -20.25
N ASP A 89 -30.58 4.96 -19.94
CA ASP A 89 -31.72 5.38 -19.14
C ASP A 89 -32.90 5.74 -20.05
N GLN A 90 -33.93 4.90 -20.02
CA GLN A 90 -35.14 5.07 -20.82
C GLN A 90 -35.93 6.34 -20.47
N SER A 91 -35.78 6.87 -19.25
CA SER A 91 -36.51 8.06 -18.81
C SER A 91 -35.94 9.35 -19.40
N THR A 92 -34.62 9.42 -19.55
CA THR A 92 -33.89 10.55 -20.13
C THR A 92 -33.59 10.37 -21.62
N GLY A 93 -33.70 9.13 -22.13
CA GLY A 93 -33.35 8.79 -23.51
C GLY A 93 -31.84 8.87 -23.80
N GLY A 94 -31.02 8.84 -22.75
CA GLY A 94 -29.56 9.01 -22.83
C GLY A 94 -28.80 7.86 -22.16
N PHE A 95 -27.48 7.84 -22.39
CA PHE A 95 -26.57 6.96 -21.64
C PHE A 95 -26.10 7.68 -20.37
N GLU A 96 -26.27 7.04 -19.23
CA GLU A 96 -25.76 7.48 -17.93
C GLU A 96 -24.62 6.57 -17.49
N PHE A 97 -23.48 7.18 -17.14
CA PHE A 97 -22.35 6.43 -16.64
C PHE A 97 -22.56 6.06 -15.16
N ARG A 98 -22.69 4.76 -14.89
CA ARG A 98 -22.71 4.23 -13.53
C ARG A 98 -21.29 3.95 -13.07
N GLN A 99 -20.82 4.78 -12.14
CA GLN A 99 -19.49 4.67 -11.55
C GLN A 99 -19.25 3.32 -10.89
N GLY A 100 -18.13 2.69 -11.26
CA GLY A 100 -17.66 1.48 -10.62
C GLY A 100 -17.16 1.69 -9.18
N PRO A 101 -16.80 0.59 -8.51
CA PRO A 101 -16.25 0.61 -7.15
C PRO A 101 -14.92 1.35 -7.01
N VAL A 102 -14.15 1.54 -8.08
CA VAL A 102 -12.90 2.33 -8.02
C VAL A 102 -13.11 3.81 -7.69
N PHE A 103 -14.32 4.34 -7.90
CA PHE A 103 -14.68 5.70 -7.49
C PHE A 103 -14.94 5.73 -5.97
N THR A 104 -13.87 5.71 -5.21
CA THR A 104 -13.82 5.78 -3.74
C THR A 104 -12.47 6.30 -3.27
N ASN A 105 -12.30 6.63 -1.99
CA ASN A 105 -10.99 6.98 -1.44
C ASN A 105 -10.18 5.74 -1.06
N ILE A 106 -10.85 4.71 -0.54
CA ILE A 106 -10.21 3.46 -0.12
C ILE A 106 -10.91 2.29 -0.78
N LEU A 107 -10.20 1.62 -1.67
CA LEU A 107 -10.69 0.43 -2.35
C LEU A 107 -10.09 -0.82 -1.72
N LEU A 108 -10.94 -1.71 -1.22
CA LEU A 108 -10.55 -3.05 -0.81
C LEU A 108 -10.77 -4.03 -1.95
N GLY A 109 -9.70 -4.60 -2.50
CA GLY A 109 -9.74 -5.62 -3.55
C GLY A 109 -9.36 -6.99 -3.02
N ASP A 110 -10.34 -7.82 -2.69
CA ASP A 110 -10.06 -9.14 -2.12
C ASP A 110 -9.81 -10.18 -3.21
N GLU A 111 -8.74 -10.98 -3.02
CA GLU A 111 -8.35 -12.09 -3.89
C GLU A 111 -8.13 -11.68 -5.35
N ILE A 112 -7.36 -10.60 -5.58
CA ILE A 112 -7.09 -10.05 -6.92
C ILE A 112 -6.58 -11.11 -7.92
N ASN A 113 -5.90 -12.14 -7.41
CA ASN A 113 -5.39 -13.27 -8.18
C ASN A 113 -6.49 -14.23 -8.68
N ARG A 114 -7.77 -14.08 -8.31
CA ARG A 114 -8.87 -14.92 -8.83
C ARG A 114 -9.53 -14.38 -10.09
N ALA A 115 -9.35 -13.10 -10.40
CA ALA A 115 -9.95 -12.50 -11.57
C ALA A 115 -9.09 -12.65 -12.82
N SER A 116 -9.74 -12.51 -13.98
CA SER A 116 -9.05 -12.58 -15.27
C SER A 116 -7.95 -11.51 -15.39
N PRO A 117 -6.89 -11.76 -16.18
CA PRO A 117 -5.84 -10.77 -16.43
C PRO A 117 -6.36 -9.43 -16.97
N LYS A 118 -7.48 -9.43 -17.71
CA LYS A 118 -8.13 -8.20 -18.21
C LYS A 118 -8.72 -7.37 -17.07
N THR A 119 -9.40 -8.03 -16.14
CA THR A 119 -10.01 -7.37 -14.97
C THR A 119 -8.94 -6.86 -14.00
N GLN A 120 -7.88 -7.63 -13.78
CA GLN A 120 -6.70 -7.18 -13.04
C GLN A 120 -6.09 -5.93 -13.68
N SER A 121 -5.90 -5.95 -15.01
CA SER A 121 -5.33 -4.82 -15.75
C SER A 121 -6.17 -3.55 -15.61
N ALA A 122 -7.50 -3.67 -15.62
CA ALA A 122 -8.40 -2.52 -15.45
C ALA A 122 -8.23 -1.84 -14.09
N LEU A 123 -8.13 -2.60 -12.99
CA LEU A 123 -7.84 -2.01 -11.68
C LEU A 123 -6.46 -1.35 -11.66
N LEU A 124 -5.45 -2.04 -12.19
CA LEU A 124 -4.06 -1.60 -12.18
C LEU A 124 -3.81 -0.35 -13.03
N GLU A 125 -4.59 -0.15 -14.08
CA GLU A 125 -4.61 1.08 -14.87
C GLU A 125 -5.13 2.24 -14.02
N VAL A 126 -6.27 2.07 -13.34
CA VAL A 126 -6.82 3.09 -12.44
C VAL A 126 -5.86 3.45 -11.31
N MET A 127 -5.16 2.45 -10.76
CA MET A 127 -4.10 2.66 -9.77
C MET A 127 -2.92 3.49 -10.30
N SER A 128 -2.61 3.37 -11.59
CA SER A 128 -1.46 4.08 -12.18
C SER A 128 -1.85 5.49 -12.62
N GLU A 129 -3.03 5.65 -13.21
CA GLU A 129 -3.48 6.89 -13.84
C GLU A 129 -4.40 7.73 -12.95
N TYR A 130 -4.89 7.19 -11.82
CA TYR A 130 -5.85 7.84 -10.92
C TYR A 130 -7.12 8.33 -11.63
N GLN A 131 -7.51 7.66 -12.72
CA GLN A 131 -8.69 7.97 -13.51
C GLN A 131 -9.19 6.73 -14.27
N VAL A 132 -10.43 6.79 -14.74
CA VAL A 132 -11.02 5.85 -15.68
C VAL A 132 -11.35 6.60 -16.96
N THR A 133 -11.04 6.03 -18.12
CA THR A 133 -11.48 6.59 -19.41
C THR A 133 -12.84 6.03 -19.78
N VAL A 134 -13.84 6.91 -19.97
CA VAL A 134 -15.21 6.56 -20.37
C VAL A 134 -15.51 7.27 -21.69
N ASP A 135 -15.77 6.51 -22.76
CA ASP A 135 -16.05 7.04 -24.10
C ASP A 135 -15.01 8.06 -24.62
N GLY A 136 -13.75 7.89 -24.21
CA GLY A 136 -12.64 8.78 -24.58
C GLY A 136 -12.38 9.93 -23.59
N GLU A 137 -13.27 10.16 -22.62
CA GLU A 137 -13.13 11.22 -21.62
C GLU A 137 -12.56 10.67 -20.30
N PRO A 138 -11.51 11.31 -19.73
CA PRO A 138 -10.94 10.89 -18.45
C PRO A 138 -11.81 11.34 -17.28
N LEU A 139 -12.16 10.41 -16.40
CA LEU A 139 -12.88 10.67 -15.16
C LEU A 139 -12.02 10.28 -13.95
N GLY A 140 -11.58 11.28 -13.19
CA GLY A 140 -10.70 11.08 -12.03
C GLY A 140 -11.37 10.32 -10.88
N VAL A 141 -10.61 9.46 -10.20
CA VAL A 141 -11.07 8.85 -8.94
C VAL A 141 -10.92 9.85 -7.78
N PRO A 142 -11.70 9.70 -6.68
CA PRO A 142 -11.59 10.59 -5.53
C PRO A 142 -10.18 10.68 -4.97
N TYR A 143 -9.71 11.91 -4.71
CA TYR A 143 -8.39 12.17 -4.12
C TYR A 143 -8.46 12.38 -2.60
N PRO A 144 -7.61 11.70 -1.80
CA PRO A 144 -6.64 10.65 -2.18
C PRO A 144 -7.31 9.29 -2.45
N PHE A 145 -6.60 8.43 -3.19
CA PHE A 145 -7.02 7.08 -3.57
C PHE A 145 -6.00 6.03 -3.11
N LEU A 146 -6.43 5.09 -2.26
CA LEU A 146 -5.66 3.95 -1.78
C LEU A 146 -6.35 2.65 -2.18
N CYS A 147 -5.69 1.85 -3.02
CA CYS A 147 -6.06 0.45 -3.22
C CYS A 147 -5.33 -0.44 -2.20
N VAL A 148 -6.10 -1.22 -1.43
CA VAL A 148 -5.62 -2.31 -0.59
C VAL A 148 -6.08 -3.61 -1.25
N ALA A 149 -5.16 -4.27 -1.97
CA ALA A 149 -5.43 -5.55 -2.61
C ALA A 149 -4.95 -6.71 -1.73
N THR A 150 -5.65 -7.83 -1.77
CA THR A 150 -5.24 -9.05 -1.08
C THR A 150 -5.06 -10.19 -2.07
N GLN A 151 -4.09 -11.07 -1.80
CA GLN A 151 -3.97 -12.33 -2.53
C GLN A 151 -3.66 -13.47 -1.55
N ASN A 152 -4.24 -14.64 -1.83
CA ASN A 152 -4.01 -15.86 -1.05
C ASN A 152 -3.00 -16.75 -1.81
N PRO A 153 -1.80 -16.98 -1.27
CA PRO A 153 -0.74 -17.74 -1.96
C PRO A 153 -1.01 -19.25 -2.05
N VAL A 154 -1.98 -19.79 -1.30
CA VAL A 154 -2.20 -21.24 -1.16
C VAL A 154 -3.24 -21.79 -2.15
N GLU A 155 -3.97 -20.93 -2.85
CA GLU A 155 -5.02 -21.36 -3.81
C GLU A 155 -4.44 -21.66 -5.19
N TYR A 156 -4.21 -22.94 -5.48
CA TYR A 156 -3.64 -23.42 -6.74
C TYR A 156 -4.66 -23.63 -7.87
N GLN A 157 -5.97 -23.67 -7.59
CA GLN A 157 -6.99 -23.90 -8.60
C GLN A 157 -7.74 -22.62 -8.96
N GLY A 158 -7.70 -22.24 -10.24
CA GLY A 158 -8.47 -21.11 -10.77
C GLY A 158 -7.90 -19.73 -10.44
N THR A 159 -6.62 -19.62 -10.10
CA THR A 159 -5.93 -18.35 -9.85
C THR A 159 -5.01 -17.96 -11.02
N TYR A 160 -4.96 -16.66 -11.29
CA TYR A 160 -4.08 -15.98 -12.23
C TYR A 160 -3.08 -15.16 -11.42
N ALA A 161 -1.84 -15.63 -11.35
CA ALA A 161 -0.76 -14.90 -10.71
C ALA A 161 -0.55 -13.55 -11.39
N LEU A 162 -0.38 -12.49 -10.59
CA LEU A 162 -0.02 -11.17 -11.09
C LEU A 162 1.40 -11.25 -11.70
N PRO A 163 1.58 -10.91 -12.98
CA PRO A 163 2.91 -10.74 -13.57
C PRO A 163 3.74 -9.71 -12.79
N GLU A 164 5.06 -9.82 -12.86
CA GLU A 164 5.99 -8.95 -12.13
C GLU A 164 5.77 -7.46 -12.48
N ALA A 165 5.46 -7.18 -13.76
CA ALA A 165 5.13 -5.84 -14.23
C ALA A 165 3.84 -5.27 -13.60
N GLN A 166 2.92 -6.13 -13.18
CA GLN A 166 1.70 -5.75 -12.48
C GLN A 166 1.96 -5.56 -10.99
N LEU A 167 2.73 -6.45 -10.36
CA LEU A 167 3.14 -6.31 -8.96
C LEU A 167 3.92 -4.99 -8.72
N ASP A 168 4.73 -4.55 -9.67
CA ASP A 168 5.51 -3.29 -9.57
C ASP A 168 4.64 -2.03 -9.40
N ARG A 169 3.32 -2.12 -9.66
CA ARG A 169 2.35 -1.03 -9.44
C ARG A 169 1.91 -0.88 -7.99
N PHE A 170 2.09 -1.91 -7.16
CA PHE A 170 1.92 -1.77 -5.72
C PHE A 170 3.15 -1.11 -5.13
N MET A 171 2.97 -0.14 -4.22
CA MET A 171 4.11 0.49 -3.56
C MET A 171 4.75 -0.48 -2.57
N MET A 172 3.90 -1.14 -1.76
CA MET A 172 4.33 -2.05 -0.71
C MET A 172 3.60 -3.38 -0.81
N ARG A 173 4.32 -4.45 -0.47
CA ARG A 173 3.75 -5.74 -0.14
C ARG A 173 4.08 -6.11 1.30
N ILE A 174 3.04 -6.27 2.11
CA ILE A 174 3.16 -6.59 3.54
C ILE A 174 2.43 -7.89 3.89
N ASN A 175 2.78 -8.45 5.04
CA ASN A 175 2.12 -9.57 5.67
C ASN A 175 1.63 -9.11 7.06
N ILE A 176 0.40 -9.47 7.45
CA ILE A 176 -0.14 -9.14 8.78
C ILE A 176 0.21 -10.27 9.75
N GLY A 177 -0.04 -11.50 9.36
CA GLY A 177 0.16 -12.70 10.16
C GLY A 177 -0.79 -12.80 11.34
N TYR A 178 -0.69 -13.91 12.08
CA TYR A 178 -1.41 -14.08 13.34
C TYR A 178 -0.86 -13.16 14.44
N PRO A 179 -1.66 -12.83 15.48
CA PRO A 179 -1.18 -12.15 16.66
C PRO A 179 0.05 -12.85 17.24
N GLU A 180 1.04 -12.07 17.69
CA GLU A 180 2.30 -12.62 18.20
C GLU A 180 2.20 -13.04 19.67
N ASN A 181 1.25 -12.46 20.40
CA ASN A 181 1.06 -12.71 21.82
C ASN A 181 -0.42 -13.04 22.13
N LEU A 182 -0.61 -13.75 23.24
CA LEU A 182 -1.92 -14.20 23.69
C LEU A 182 -2.86 -13.04 24.06
N GLU A 183 -2.32 -11.92 24.54
CA GLU A 183 -3.13 -10.78 24.99
C GLU A 183 -3.87 -10.13 23.82
N ASP A 184 -3.18 -9.90 22.70
CA ASP A 184 -3.78 -9.39 21.48
C ASP A 184 -4.78 -10.39 20.87
N GLU A 185 -4.50 -11.70 20.94
CA GLU A 185 -5.43 -12.73 20.51
C GLU A 185 -6.72 -12.73 21.35
N VAL A 186 -6.61 -12.58 22.68
CA VAL A 186 -7.75 -12.44 23.59
C VAL A 186 -8.55 -11.17 23.28
N ARG A 187 -7.90 -10.05 22.95
CA ARG A 187 -8.60 -8.81 22.55
C ARG A 187 -9.36 -8.97 21.24
N ILE A 188 -8.78 -9.64 20.24
CA ILE A 188 -9.45 -9.96 18.97
C ILE A 188 -10.67 -10.87 19.22
N LEU A 189 -10.54 -11.88 20.09
CA LEU A 189 -11.65 -12.74 20.47
C LEU A 189 -12.75 -11.95 21.19
N ALA A 190 -12.39 -11.06 22.12
CA ALA A 190 -13.33 -10.21 22.84
C ALA A 190 -14.12 -9.29 21.89
N ASP A 191 -13.43 -8.62 20.96
CA ASP A 191 -14.06 -7.79 19.93
C ASP A 191 -14.99 -8.62 19.03
N GLY A 192 -14.56 -9.82 18.63
CA GLY A 192 -15.37 -10.76 17.85
C GLY A 192 -16.65 -11.21 18.57
N VAL A 193 -16.56 -11.55 19.86
CA VAL A 193 -17.71 -11.92 20.70
C VAL A 193 -18.65 -10.73 20.89
N ALA A 194 -18.10 -9.54 21.12
CA ALA A 194 -18.86 -8.30 21.22
C ALA A 194 -19.45 -7.84 19.86
N ARG A 195 -19.06 -8.50 18.76
CA ARG A 195 -19.42 -8.12 17.38
C ARG A 195 -19.00 -6.69 17.03
N ARG A 196 -17.96 -6.19 17.67
CA ARG A 196 -17.39 -4.87 17.43
C ARG A 196 -16.92 -4.81 15.99
N LYS A 197 -17.27 -3.73 15.29
CA LYS A 197 -16.88 -3.55 13.89
C LYS A 197 -15.95 -2.36 13.69
N PRO A 198 -15.07 -2.36 12.67
CA PRO A 198 -14.26 -1.20 12.33
C PRO A 198 -15.09 0.07 12.08
N GLU A 199 -16.35 -0.09 11.65
CA GLU A 199 -17.30 1.01 11.43
C GLU A 199 -17.69 1.77 12.70
N GLU A 200 -17.39 1.24 13.88
CA GLU A 200 -17.64 1.90 15.17
C GLU A 200 -16.51 2.88 15.58
N LEU A 201 -15.37 2.85 14.86
CA LEU A 201 -14.31 3.83 15.07
C LEU A 201 -14.81 5.24 14.75
N LYS A 202 -14.49 6.18 15.63
CA LYS A 202 -14.74 7.60 15.40
C LYS A 202 -13.62 8.16 14.54
N SER A 203 -13.98 9.06 13.63
CA SER A 203 -13.00 9.79 12.83
C SER A 203 -12.15 10.70 13.72
N VAL A 204 -10.87 10.80 13.41
CA VAL A 204 -9.89 11.63 14.13
C VAL A 204 -9.36 12.80 13.30
N MET A 205 -9.68 12.81 12.01
CA MET A 205 -9.33 13.87 11.07
C MET A 205 -10.32 13.91 9.91
N GLU A 206 -10.37 15.04 9.20
CA GLU A 206 -11.16 15.21 7.98
C GLU A 206 -10.35 14.83 6.74
N LEU A 207 -11.01 14.61 5.61
CA LEU A 207 -10.34 14.32 4.34
C LEU A 207 -9.37 15.43 3.90
N ASP A 208 -9.69 16.70 4.20
CA ASP A 208 -8.81 17.83 3.90
C ASP A 208 -7.56 17.86 4.77
N ASP A 209 -7.63 17.42 6.04
CA ASP A 209 -6.43 17.24 6.87
C ASP A 209 -5.49 16.23 6.23
N LEU A 210 -6.02 15.11 5.72
CA LEU A 210 -5.22 14.09 5.04
C LEU A 210 -4.56 14.64 3.77
N ARG A 211 -5.26 15.44 2.97
CA ARG A 211 -4.69 16.08 1.77
C ARG A 211 -3.52 17.00 2.12
N LEU A 212 -3.66 17.78 3.19
CA LEU A 212 -2.57 18.64 3.69
C LEU A 212 -1.37 17.82 4.17
N MET A 213 -1.61 16.69 4.84
CA MET A 213 -0.53 15.77 5.24
C MET A 213 0.22 15.22 4.02
N ILE A 214 -0.50 14.79 2.98
CA ILE A 214 0.10 14.29 1.74
C ILE A 214 0.96 15.37 1.08
N GLN A 215 0.45 16.61 0.95
CA GLN A 215 1.21 17.73 0.38
C GLN A 215 2.49 18.02 1.18
N ALA A 216 2.41 17.99 2.51
CA ALA A 216 3.57 18.19 3.37
C ALA A 216 4.62 17.07 3.23
N VAL A 217 4.20 15.81 3.07
CA VAL A 217 5.09 14.68 2.78
C VAL A 217 5.80 14.87 1.44
N GLN A 218 5.08 15.28 0.40
CA GLN A 218 5.66 15.50 -0.94
C GLN A 218 6.70 16.62 -0.96
N GLY A 219 6.52 17.64 -0.11
CA GLY A 219 7.47 18.75 0.05
C GLY A 219 8.73 18.41 0.86
N LEU A 220 8.82 17.20 1.45
CA LEU A 220 9.94 16.82 2.29
C LEU A 220 11.22 16.62 1.47
N HIS A 221 12.32 17.26 1.86
CA HIS A 221 13.56 17.15 1.09
C HIS A 221 14.26 15.79 1.29
N ILE A 222 14.72 15.19 0.18
CA ILE A 222 15.67 14.06 0.17
C ILE A 222 17.00 14.57 -0.37
N ALA A 223 18.03 14.53 0.47
CA ALA A 223 19.38 14.94 0.10
C ALA A 223 19.94 14.11 -1.09
N PRO A 224 20.74 14.70 -2.00
CA PRO A 224 21.30 13.99 -3.15
C PRO A 224 22.07 12.71 -2.77
N GLU A 225 22.75 12.70 -1.62
CA GLU A 225 23.47 11.55 -1.09
C GLU A 225 22.53 10.39 -0.74
N LEU A 226 21.33 10.69 -0.25
CA LEU A 226 20.30 9.67 0.01
C LEU A 226 19.64 9.19 -1.27
N GLN A 227 19.47 10.06 -2.28
CA GLN A 227 19.01 9.63 -3.60
C GLN A 227 20.01 8.63 -4.21
N ASN A 228 21.32 8.92 -4.11
CA ASN A 228 22.39 8.01 -4.52
C ASN A 228 22.39 6.71 -3.72
N TYR A 229 22.14 6.77 -2.41
CA TYR A 229 22.00 5.58 -1.55
C TYR A 229 20.84 4.69 -1.99
N ILE A 230 19.65 5.27 -2.22
CA ILE A 230 18.47 4.55 -2.73
C ILE A 230 18.76 3.92 -4.09
N ALA A 231 19.37 4.68 -5.01
CA ALA A 231 19.74 4.17 -6.33
C ALA A 231 20.75 3.03 -6.25
N THR A 232 21.68 3.07 -5.29
CA THR A 232 22.65 2.01 -5.04
C THR A 232 21.96 0.75 -4.51
N ILE A 233 21.06 0.85 -3.54
CA ILE A 233 20.25 -0.29 -3.06
C ILE A 233 19.53 -0.96 -4.24
N VAL A 234 18.80 -0.18 -5.04
CA VAL A 234 18.04 -0.69 -6.20
C VAL A 234 18.98 -1.32 -7.24
N ARG A 235 20.14 -0.72 -7.50
CA ARG A 235 21.14 -1.30 -8.41
C ARG A 235 21.70 -2.60 -7.88
N SER A 236 21.98 -2.70 -6.58
CA SER A 236 22.48 -3.91 -5.93
C SER A 236 21.51 -5.08 -6.08
N THR A 237 20.19 -4.83 -6.06
CA THR A 237 19.21 -5.90 -6.35
C THR A 237 19.34 -6.50 -7.75
N ARG A 238 19.77 -5.69 -8.74
CA ARG A 238 19.90 -6.12 -10.15
C ARG A 238 21.23 -6.81 -10.43
N SER A 239 22.24 -6.62 -9.58
CA SER A 239 23.55 -7.26 -9.70
C SER A 239 23.77 -8.39 -8.68
N HIS A 240 22.74 -8.74 -7.89
CA HIS A 240 22.82 -9.80 -6.90
C HIS A 240 22.75 -11.18 -7.58
N ASN A 241 23.66 -12.10 -7.25
CA ASN A 241 23.76 -13.40 -7.92
C ASN A 241 22.49 -14.26 -7.79
N ASP A 242 21.80 -14.15 -6.65
CA ASP A 242 20.55 -14.89 -6.37
C ASP A 242 19.29 -14.25 -6.97
N VAL A 243 19.43 -13.15 -7.70
CA VAL A 243 18.31 -12.40 -8.27
C VAL A 243 18.36 -12.47 -9.80
N ARG A 244 17.33 -13.10 -10.38
CA ARG A 244 17.11 -13.16 -11.83
C ARG A 244 16.60 -11.83 -12.39
N LEU A 245 15.73 -11.15 -11.63
CA LEU A 245 15.21 -9.81 -11.99
C LEU A 245 15.13 -8.96 -10.73
N GLY A 246 15.89 -7.87 -10.68
CA GLY A 246 15.89 -6.93 -9.56
C GLY A 246 14.89 -5.79 -9.73
N ALA A 247 14.85 -4.92 -8.73
CA ALA A 247 13.88 -3.82 -8.68
C ALA A 247 14.08 -2.80 -9.82
N SER A 248 12.95 -2.32 -10.35
CA SER A 248 12.89 -1.32 -11.40
C SER A 248 13.23 0.09 -10.87
N PRO A 249 13.47 1.09 -11.75
CA PRO A 249 13.53 2.49 -11.33
C PRO A 249 12.28 2.95 -10.57
N ARG A 250 11.09 2.41 -10.88
CA ARG A 250 9.86 2.69 -10.13
C ARG A 250 9.96 2.21 -8.69
N GLY A 251 10.61 1.07 -8.44
CA GLY A 251 10.93 0.61 -7.09
C GLY A 251 11.79 1.61 -6.31
N GLY A 252 12.73 2.29 -6.96
CA GLY A 252 13.51 3.37 -6.34
C GLY A 252 12.69 4.61 -6.00
N ILE A 253 11.79 5.01 -6.91
CA ILE A 253 10.86 6.13 -6.67
C ILE A 253 9.90 5.80 -5.52
N ALA A 254 9.33 4.59 -5.52
CA ALA A 254 8.46 4.10 -4.44
C ALA A 254 9.20 4.08 -3.09
N LEU A 255 10.46 3.64 -3.08
CA LEU A 255 11.29 3.62 -1.87
C LEU A 255 11.56 5.02 -1.34
N ALA A 256 11.86 5.98 -2.21
CA ALA A 256 12.05 7.38 -1.86
C ALA A 256 10.79 8.01 -1.26
N ALA A 257 9.64 7.85 -1.93
CA ALA A 257 8.35 8.37 -1.48
C ALA A 257 7.93 7.77 -0.13
N ALA A 258 8.09 6.44 0.03
CA ALA A 258 7.83 5.77 1.30
C ALA A 258 8.75 6.25 2.42
N ALA A 259 10.04 6.50 2.14
CA ALA A 259 10.97 7.04 3.12
C ALA A 259 10.62 8.48 3.54
N GLN A 260 10.15 9.33 2.62
CA GLN A 260 9.62 10.66 2.95
C GLN A 260 8.42 10.57 3.89
N ALA A 261 7.44 9.74 3.56
CA ALA A 261 6.26 9.53 4.39
C ALA A 261 6.63 8.99 5.78
N TYR A 262 7.59 8.06 5.86
CA TYR A 262 8.07 7.50 7.11
C TYR A 262 8.80 8.54 7.98
N ALA A 263 9.69 9.35 7.38
CA ALA A 263 10.41 10.42 8.06
C ALA A 263 9.46 11.50 8.59
N ALA A 264 8.48 11.89 7.76
CA ALA A 264 7.45 12.84 8.14
C ALA A 264 6.60 12.32 9.31
N GLY A 265 6.14 11.06 9.27
CA GLY A 265 5.43 10.42 10.38
C GLY A 265 6.25 10.36 11.68
N SER A 266 7.59 10.41 11.57
CA SER A 266 8.52 10.51 12.70
C SER A 266 8.75 11.95 13.17
N GLY A 267 8.07 12.95 12.60
CA GLY A 267 8.21 14.37 12.93
C GLY A 267 9.49 15.04 12.44
N ARG A 268 10.22 14.39 11.51
CA ARG A 268 11.46 14.94 10.95
C ARG A 268 11.20 15.67 9.64
N PRO A 269 11.82 16.84 9.41
CA PRO A 269 11.66 17.61 8.17
C PRO A 269 12.61 17.16 7.04
N TYR A 270 13.34 16.06 7.23
CA TYR A 270 14.28 15.49 6.27
C TYR A 270 14.34 13.96 6.44
N VAL A 271 14.69 13.26 5.37
CA VAL A 271 14.87 11.81 5.36
C VAL A 271 16.25 11.43 5.91
N LEU A 272 16.32 10.32 6.65
CA LEU A 272 17.56 9.65 7.06
C LEU A 272 17.68 8.28 6.37
N ALA A 273 18.89 7.73 6.35
CA ALA A 273 19.13 6.39 5.81
C ALA A 273 18.32 5.30 6.53
N ASP A 274 18.06 5.46 7.83
CA ASP A 274 17.26 4.51 8.59
C ASP A 274 15.78 4.51 8.18
N ASP A 275 15.26 5.62 7.67
CA ASP A 275 13.90 5.67 7.09
C ASP A 275 13.82 4.82 5.82
N VAL A 276 14.83 4.96 4.95
CA VAL A 276 14.97 4.14 3.74
C VAL A 276 15.03 2.66 4.11
N LYS A 277 15.84 2.30 5.11
CA LYS A 277 15.95 0.91 5.56
C LYS A 277 14.64 0.37 6.14
N ALA A 278 13.90 1.19 6.90
CA ALA A 278 12.65 0.79 7.52
C ALA A 278 11.57 0.39 6.51
N VAL A 279 11.53 1.07 5.34
CA VAL A 279 10.55 0.78 4.28
C VAL A 279 11.10 -0.08 3.14
N ALA A 280 12.40 -0.35 3.09
CA ALA A 280 13.02 -1.06 1.97
C ALA A 280 12.50 -2.48 1.76
N VAL A 281 12.31 -3.27 2.81
CA VAL A 281 11.77 -4.63 2.69
C VAL A 281 10.35 -4.65 2.11
N PRO A 282 9.36 -3.95 2.71
CA PRO A 282 8.00 -3.97 2.18
C PRO A 282 7.88 -3.35 0.78
N VAL A 283 8.76 -2.41 0.43
CA VAL A 283 8.80 -1.84 -0.92
C VAL A 283 9.46 -2.81 -1.92
N LEU A 284 10.58 -3.44 -1.58
CA LEU A 284 11.36 -4.15 -2.59
C LEU A 284 10.98 -5.63 -2.75
N ASN A 285 10.45 -6.31 -1.72
CA ASN A 285 10.28 -7.76 -1.73
C ASN A 285 9.54 -8.36 -2.96
N HIS A 286 8.47 -7.72 -3.43
CA HIS A 286 7.66 -8.16 -4.57
C HIS A 286 8.26 -7.74 -5.92
N ARG A 287 9.39 -7.02 -5.91
CA ARG A 287 10.12 -6.54 -7.09
C ARG A 287 11.38 -7.36 -7.36
N LEU A 288 11.60 -8.45 -6.61
CA LEU A 288 12.74 -9.35 -6.80
C LEU A 288 12.22 -10.72 -7.26
N LEU A 289 12.66 -11.14 -8.45
CA LEU A 289 12.50 -12.51 -8.91
C LEU A 289 13.79 -13.27 -8.66
N LEU A 290 13.74 -14.27 -7.77
CA LEU A 290 14.91 -15.07 -7.42
C LEU A 290 15.26 -16.11 -8.51
N THR A 291 16.53 -16.50 -8.56
CA THR A 291 16.99 -17.65 -9.36
C THR A 291 16.43 -18.97 -8.82
N ALA A 292 16.48 -20.03 -9.62
CA ALA A 292 15.99 -21.34 -9.19
C ALA A 292 16.86 -21.89 -8.03
N GLU A 293 18.17 -21.68 -8.11
CA GLU A 293 19.16 -22.10 -7.13
C GLU A 293 18.92 -21.43 -5.78
N ALA A 294 18.67 -20.11 -5.77
CA ALA A 294 18.36 -19.37 -4.55
C ALA A 294 17.09 -19.87 -3.87
N ARG A 295 16.05 -20.21 -4.66
CA ARG A 295 14.81 -20.80 -4.13
C ARG A 295 15.04 -22.17 -3.51
N VAL A 296 15.88 -23.02 -4.11
CA VAL A 296 16.27 -24.33 -3.55
C VAL A 296 17.01 -24.15 -2.21
N GLN A 297 17.83 -23.10 -2.11
CA GLN A 297 18.51 -22.71 -0.86
C GLN A 297 17.59 -22.01 0.15
N GLN A 298 16.28 -21.94 -0.12
CA GLN A 298 15.27 -21.29 0.74
C GLN A 298 15.54 -19.80 0.99
N GLN A 299 16.24 -19.13 0.08
CA GLN A 299 16.38 -17.68 0.11
C GLN A 299 15.02 -17.02 -0.17
N THR A 300 14.77 -15.88 0.47
CA THR A 300 13.57 -15.08 0.26
C THR A 300 13.94 -13.69 -0.29
N PRO A 301 13.05 -13.03 -1.03
CA PRO A 301 13.26 -11.64 -1.41
C PRO A 301 13.57 -10.75 -0.21
N GLU A 302 12.91 -10.99 0.92
CA GLU A 302 13.11 -10.28 2.18
C GLU A 302 14.52 -10.49 2.75
N SER A 303 15.09 -11.71 2.70
CA SER A 303 16.46 -11.98 3.17
C SER A 303 17.49 -11.25 2.32
N ILE A 304 17.34 -11.29 0.99
CA ILE A 304 18.24 -10.62 0.04
C ILE A 304 18.20 -9.10 0.21
N VAL A 305 17.01 -8.51 0.37
CA VAL A 305 16.91 -7.07 0.64
C VAL A 305 17.63 -6.71 1.93
N ARG A 306 17.44 -7.48 3.02
CA ARG A 306 18.15 -7.25 4.29
C ARG A 306 19.65 -7.39 4.16
N GLU A 307 20.15 -8.32 3.36
CA GLU A 307 21.57 -8.46 3.05
C GLU A 307 22.13 -7.23 2.33
N ILE A 308 21.45 -6.77 1.27
CA ILE A 308 21.82 -5.58 0.52
C ILE A 308 21.87 -4.35 1.44
N LEU A 309 20.90 -4.19 2.33
CA LEU A 309 20.87 -3.07 3.27
C LEU A 309 22.04 -3.08 4.28
N LYS A 310 22.54 -4.27 4.64
CA LYS A 310 23.70 -4.41 5.54
C LYS A 310 25.02 -4.09 4.84
N THR A 311 25.14 -4.45 3.56
CA THR A 311 26.38 -4.29 2.79
C THR A 311 26.50 -2.94 2.09
N THR A 312 25.38 -2.26 1.81
CA THR A 312 25.38 -0.95 1.15
C THR A 312 25.87 0.14 2.11
N PRO A 313 26.97 0.85 1.82
CA PRO A 313 27.48 1.91 2.67
C PRO A 313 26.46 3.03 2.86
N VAL A 314 26.22 3.41 4.12
CA VAL A 314 25.36 4.55 4.46
C VAL A 314 26.12 5.85 4.15
N PRO A 315 25.49 6.86 3.54
CA PRO A 315 26.13 8.15 3.33
C PRO A 315 26.57 8.76 4.66
N ARG A 316 27.78 9.31 4.71
CA ARG A 316 28.21 10.11 5.86
C ARG A 316 27.34 11.36 5.91
N GLN A 317 26.71 11.64 7.05
CA GLN A 317 26.08 12.94 7.26
C GLN A 317 27.16 14.01 7.05
N PRO A 318 26.89 15.09 6.28
CA PRO A 318 27.76 16.25 6.35
C PRO A 318 27.82 16.68 7.81
N MET A 319 29.02 16.67 8.40
CA MET A 319 29.25 17.30 9.69
C MET A 319 28.95 18.78 9.46
N ASP A 320 27.93 19.31 10.15
CA ASP A 320 27.67 20.75 10.17
C ASP A 320 28.99 21.46 10.49
N SER A 321 29.46 22.29 9.56
CA SER A 321 30.61 23.18 9.73
C SER A 321 30.13 24.62 9.73
#